data_AF-A0A1F3BAM0-F1
#
_entry.id   AF-A0A1F3BAM0-F1
#
_cell.length_a   1.000
_cell.length_b   1.000
_cell.length_c   1.000
_cell.angle_alpha   90.00
_cell.angle_beta   90.00
_cell.angle_gamma   90.00
#
_symmetry.space_group_name_H-M   'P 1'
#
loop_
_entity.id
_entity.type
_entity.pdbx_description
1 polymer ?
#
loop_
_entity_poly.entity_id
_entity_poly.type
_entity_poly.pdbx_seq_one_letter_code
_entity_poly.pdbx_strand_id
1 'polypeptide(L)'
;MRPVGVTLWTEIVVGDPFGMGQAASVEHAFNLLRPPRSRPMTRYSLDPNKADNDAYRLVIAINPNLNATPAHVCVGQITTRPRVSFQPFTALAVLCRGEEAKYQAKRTIIMPLDPYDPTYGLLLRDVMDTLFPAGDEVR
;
A
#
# COMPACT_ATOMS: atom_id res chain seq x y z
N MET A 1 1.78 21.53 -3.13
CA MET A 1 2.31 21.14 -4.45
C MET A 1 1.97 19.67 -4.67
N ARG A 2 1.25 19.35 -5.75
CA ARG A 2 0.93 17.97 -6.14
C ARG A 2 2.07 17.42 -7.02
N PRO A 3 2.39 16.13 -6.96
CA PRO A 3 3.55 15.61 -7.65
C PRO A 3 3.24 15.45 -9.15
N VAL A 4 3.85 16.27 -9.98
CA VAL A 4 3.87 16.10 -11.43
C VAL A 4 4.90 15.01 -11.73
N GLY A 5 4.46 13.85 -12.24
CA GLY A 5 5.31 12.75 -12.72
C GLY A 5 6.23 12.11 -11.67
N VAL A 6 5.75 11.11 -10.91
CA VAL A 6 6.61 10.27 -10.05
C VAL A 6 6.79 8.90 -10.70
N THR A 7 8.02 8.59 -11.11
CA THR A 7 8.41 7.21 -11.42
C THR A 7 8.53 6.44 -10.11
N LEU A 8 7.62 5.48 -9.90
CA LEU A 8 7.69 4.55 -8.77
C LEU A 8 8.76 3.51 -9.07
N TRP A 9 9.80 3.47 -8.24
CA TRP A 9 10.87 2.48 -8.38
C TRP A 9 10.51 1.18 -7.67
N THR A 10 9.82 1.28 -6.53
CA THR A 10 9.41 0.12 -5.74
C THR A 10 8.01 0.29 -5.18
N GLU A 11 7.21 -0.76 -5.28
CA GLU A 11 5.97 -0.91 -4.52
C GLU A 11 6.13 -2.04 -3.51
N ILE A 12 5.74 -1.75 -2.27
CA ILE A 12 5.94 -2.62 -1.12
C ILE A 12 4.59 -2.77 -0.44
N VAL A 13 4.05 -3.97 -0.43
CA VAL A 13 2.86 -4.28 0.36
C VAL A 13 3.32 -4.97 1.64
N VAL A 14 2.77 -4.56 2.78
CA VAL A 14 3.11 -5.14 4.08
C VAL A 14 1.83 -5.56 4.79
N GLY A 15 1.76 -6.83 5.14
CA GLY A 15 0.72 -7.40 5.99
C GLY A 15 0.21 -8.73 5.45
N ASP A 16 -0.18 -9.61 6.37
CA ASP A 16 -0.89 -10.85 6.07
C ASP A 16 -2.09 -10.98 7.00
N PRO A 17 -3.13 -10.16 6.80
CA PRO A 17 -4.26 -10.14 7.73
C PRO A 17 -5.15 -11.39 7.60
N PHE A 18 -4.98 -12.18 6.54
CA PHE A 18 -5.77 -13.39 6.25
C PHE A 18 -5.03 -14.70 6.56
N GLY A 19 -3.75 -14.64 6.96
CA GLY A 19 -2.96 -15.82 7.32
C GLY A 19 -2.54 -16.70 6.14
N MET A 20 -2.36 -16.11 4.96
CA MET A 20 -1.93 -16.83 3.74
C MET A 20 -0.40 -16.96 3.62
N GLY A 21 0.35 -16.31 4.51
CA GLY A 21 1.77 -16.05 4.37
C GLY A 21 2.03 -14.71 3.67
N GLN A 22 3.06 -14.00 4.14
CA GLN A 22 3.41 -12.65 3.66
C GLN A 22 3.58 -12.59 2.13
N ALA A 23 4.33 -13.52 1.54
CA ALA A 23 4.59 -13.52 0.10
C ALA A 23 3.30 -13.67 -0.72
N ALA A 24 2.41 -14.59 -0.33
CA ALA A 24 1.14 -14.81 -1.01
C ALA A 24 0.17 -13.63 -0.83
N SER A 25 0.13 -13.02 0.37
CA SER A 25 -0.69 -11.83 0.62
C SER A 25 -0.26 -10.64 -0.24
N VAL A 26 1.05 -10.44 -0.34
CA VAL A 26 1.64 -9.39 -1.18
C VAL A 26 1.36 -9.62 -2.66
N GLU A 27 1.58 -10.84 -3.16
CA GLU A 27 1.29 -11.19 -4.55
C GLU A 27 -0.20 -10.97 -4.89
N HIS A 28 -1.10 -11.39 -4.00
CA HIS A 28 -2.53 -11.22 -4.18
C HIS A 28 -2.94 -9.74 -4.20
N ALA A 29 -2.44 -8.95 -3.25
CA ALA A 29 -2.69 -7.51 -3.23
C ALA A 29 -2.19 -6.83 -4.51
N PHE A 30 -1.01 -7.18 -5.01
CA PHE A 30 -0.52 -6.66 -6.28
C PHE A 30 -1.39 -7.03 -7.46
N ASN A 31 -1.91 -8.26 -7.53
CA ASN A 31 -2.82 -8.65 -8.59
C ASN A 31 -4.11 -7.82 -8.60
N LEU A 32 -4.58 -7.37 -7.43
CA LEU A 32 -5.72 -6.46 -7.29
C LEU A 32 -5.37 -5.00 -7.64
N LEU A 33 -4.13 -4.60 -7.35
CA LEU A 33 -3.62 -3.25 -7.57
C LEU A 33 -3.11 -3.02 -9.00
N ARG A 34 -2.79 -4.09 -9.73
CA ARG A 34 -2.23 -4.04 -11.09
C ARG A 34 -3.14 -3.17 -11.96
N PRO A 35 -2.67 -1.99 -12.38
CA PRO A 35 -3.44 -1.14 -13.25
C PRO A 35 -3.59 -1.81 -14.61
N PRO A 36 -4.67 -1.54 -15.35
CA PRO A 36 -4.76 -1.93 -16.74
C PRO A 36 -3.66 -1.23 -17.55
N ARG A 37 -2.54 -1.92 -17.77
CA ARG A 37 -1.54 -1.75 -18.85
C ARG A 37 -0.73 -0.44 -18.99
N SER A 38 -0.88 0.61 -18.17
CA SER A 38 -0.20 1.90 -18.45
C SER A 38 0.48 2.61 -17.25
N ARG A 39 1.01 1.88 -16.27
CA ARG A 39 1.80 2.49 -15.17
C ARG A 39 3.26 2.01 -15.19
N PRO A 40 4.23 2.83 -14.73
CA PRO A 40 5.67 2.54 -14.80
C PRO A 40 6.04 1.18 -14.19
N MET A 41 7.10 0.55 -14.75
CA MET A 41 7.66 -0.72 -14.28
C MET A 41 7.94 -0.66 -12.78
N THR A 42 7.11 -1.35 -12.02
CA THR A 42 7.22 -1.44 -10.57
C THR A 42 8.12 -2.63 -10.25
N ARG A 43 9.24 -2.40 -9.57
CA ARG A 43 9.96 -3.52 -8.92
C ARG A 43 9.28 -3.81 -7.60
N TYR A 44 9.11 -5.09 -7.31
CA TYR A 44 8.45 -5.54 -6.08
C TYR A 44 9.53 -5.93 -5.06
N SER A 45 9.42 -5.40 -3.84
CA SER A 45 10.24 -5.85 -2.71
C SER A 45 9.33 -6.41 -1.62
N LEU A 46 9.68 -7.58 -1.12
CA LEU A 46 9.08 -8.16 0.10
C LEU A 46 9.74 -7.62 1.37
N ASP A 47 10.87 -6.94 1.23
CA ASP A 47 11.60 -6.33 2.34
C ASP A 47 11.29 -4.83 2.39
N PRO A 48 10.53 -4.35 3.40
CA PRO A 48 10.20 -2.93 3.56
C PRO A 48 11.41 -2.04 3.88
N ASN A 49 12.54 -2.65 4.27
CA ASN A 49 13.80 -1.99 4.60
C ASN A 49 14.79 -1.98 3.42
N LYS A 50 14.55 -2.80 2.39
CA LYS A 50 15.38 -2.83 1.18
C LYS A 50 15.01 -1.69 0.23
N ALA A 51 15.36 -0.47 0.62
CA ALA A 51 15.28 0.71 -0.21
C ALA A 51 16.60 0.87 -0.97
N ASP A 52 16.74 0.21 -2.12
CA ASP A 52 17.80 0.56 -3.07
C ASP A 52 17.44 1.92 -3.71
N ASN A 53 18.07 3.01 -3.23
CA ASN A 53 18.11 4.40 -3.73
C ASN A 53 17.15 5.46 -3.14
N ASP A 54 17.60 6.74 -3.25
CA ASP A 54 16.89 8.03 -3.06
C ASP A 54 15.58 8.21 -3.87
N ALA A 55 15.13 7.13 -4.48
CA ALA A 55 13.94 7.02 -5.29
C ALA A 55 12.66 7.06 -4.46
N TYR A 56 11.57 7.43 -5.12
CA TYR A 56 10.24 7.31 -4.56
C TYR A 56 9.84 5.84 -4.42
N ARG A 57 9.34 5.48 -3.23
CA ARG A 57 8.78 4.15 -2.91
C ARG A 57 7.35 4.28 -2.44
N LEU A 58 6.48 3.41 -2.96
CA LEU A 58 5.10 3.29 -2.49
C LEU A 58 5.03 2.13 -1.49
N VAL A 59 4.54 2.40 -0.29
CA VAL A 59 4.33 1.37 0.74
C VAL A 59 2.84 1.31 1.09
N ILE A 60 2.25 0.12 1.00
CA ILE A 60 0.85 -0.13 1.35
C ILE A 60 0.83 -1.08 2.55
N ALA A 61 0.53 -0.55 3.72
CA ALA A 61 0.33 -1.33 4.92
C ALA A 61 -1.12 -1.79 5.02
N ILE A 62 -1.34 -3.10 5.02
CA ILE A 62 -2.65 -3.74 5.15
C ILE A 62 -2.89 -4.08 6.62
N ASN A 63 -3.99 -3.55 7.12
CA ASN A 63 -4.42 -3.61 8.51
C ASN A 63 -3.30 -3.28 9.51
N PRO A 64 -2.64 -2.11 9.39
CA PRO A 64 -1.58 -1.74 10.30
C PRO A 64 -2.09 -1.58 11.74
N ASN A 65 -1.16 -1.56 12.70
CA ASN A 65 -1.47 -1.15 14.06
C ASN A 65 -2.11 0.25 14.08
N LEU A 66 -2.99 0.50 15.07
CA LEU A 66 -3.80 1.73 15.12
C LEU A 66 -2.96 3.01 15.27
N ASN A 67 -1.76 2.90 15.83
CA ASN A 67 -0.78 3.97 16.01
C ASN A 67 0.25 4.05 14.86
N ALA A 68 0.10 3.25 13.80
CA ALA A 68 1.01 3.33 12.66
C ALA A 68 0.91 4.73 12.01
N THR A 69 2.06 5.36 11.85
CA THR A 69 2.18 6.67 11.22
C THR A 69 2.81 6.53 9.84
N PRO A 70 2.58 7.49 8.94
CA PRO A 70 3.28 7.57 7.66
C PRO A 70 4.81 7.56 7.81
N ALA A 71 5.34 8.21 8.84
CA ALA A 71 6.77 8.19 9.15
C ALA A 71 7.24 6.78 9.52
N HIS A 72 6.54 6.08 10.41
CA HIS A 72 6.83 4.67 10.73
C HIS A 72 6.83 3.80 9.47
N VAL A 73 5.91 4.07 8.53
CA VAL A 73 5.85 3.39 7.25
C VAL A 73 7.10 3.64 6.40
N CYS A 74 7.53 4.89 6.31
CA CYS A 74 8.69 5.30 5.54
C CYS A 74 10.04 4.96 6.18
N VAL A 75 10.09 4.39 7.38
CA VAL A 75 11.31 3.80 7.96
C VAL A 75 11.20 2.29 8.16
N GLY A 76 10.15 1.65 7.63
CA GLY A 76 9.94 0.20 7.74
C GLY A 76 9.52 -0.29 9.13
N GLN A 77 9.22 0.62 10.07
CA GLN A 77 8.77 0.32 11.44
C GLN A 77 7.26 0.10 11.50
N ILE A 78 6.74 -0.80 10.67
CA ILE A 78 5.30 -1.12 10.64
C ILE A 78 5.07 -2.49 11.25
N THR A 79 4.09 -2.55 12.13
CA THR A 79 3.47 -3.81 12.54
C THR A 79 2.04 -3.85 12.04
N THR A 80 1.65 -5.01 11.51
CA THR A 80 0.29 -5.26 11.01
C THR A 80 -0.46 -6.17 11.98
N ARG A 81 -1.78 -6.08 11.92
CA ARG A 81 -2.69 -6.84 12.77
C ARG A 81 -3.41 -7.90 11.93
N PRO A 82 -3.72 -9.07 12.53
CA PRO A 82 -4.61 -10.01 11.87
C PRO A 82 -5.98 -9.38 11.66
N ARG A 83 -6.74 -9.89 10.68
CA ARG A 83 -8.15 -9.57 10.55
C ARG A 83 -8.91 -10.11 11.76
N VAL A 84 -9.71 -9.27 12.40
CA VAL A 84 -10.61 -9.67 13.51
C VAL A 84 -12.04 -9.34 13.11
N SER A 85 -12.97 -10.26 13.41
CA SER A 85 -14.37 -10.08 13.06
C SER A 85 -14.97 -8.82 13.67
N PHE A 86 -15.75 -8.09 12.88
CA PHE A 86 -16.42 -6.84 13.28
C PHE A 86 -15.49 -5.69 13.70
N GLN A 87 -14.17 -5.82 13.47
CA GLN A 87 -13.23 -4.73 13.70
C GLN A 87 -12.92 -3.99 12.40
N PRO A 88 -12.68 -2.66 12.48
CA PRO A 88 -12.26 -1.89 11.31
C PRO A 88 -11.00 -2.47 10.68
N PHE A 89 -11.05 -2.66 9.37
CA PHE A 89 -9.96 -3.13 8.55
C PHE A 89 -9.45 -1.98 7.69
N THR A 90 -8.17 -1.64 7.82
CA THR A 90 -7.60 -0.42 7.24
C THR A 90 -6.53 -0.72 6.21
N ALA A 91 -6.48 0.04 5.12
CA ALA A 91 -5.29 0.15 4.29
C ALA A 91 -4.68 1.55 4.46
N LEU A 92 -3.36 1.61 4.61
CA LEU A 92 -2.57 2.84 4.66
C LEU A 92 -1.52 2.79 3.55
N ALA A 93 -1.71 3.59 2.51
CA ALA A 93 -0.73 3.76 1.43
C ALA A 93 0.08 5.04 1.67
N VAL A 94 1.40 4.97 1.51
CA VAL A 94 2.31 6.09 1.71
C VAL A 94 3.33 6.13 0.59
N LEU A 95 3.46 7.30 -0.04
CA LEU A 95 4.56 7.58 -0.96
C LEU A 95 5.71 8.19 -0.17
N CYS A 96 6.80 7.43 -0.05
CA CYS A 96 7.99 7.84 0.67
C CYS A 96 9.10 8.28 -0.29
N ARG A 97 9.94 9.23 0.14
CA ARG A 97 11.23 9.55 -0.48
C ARG A 97 12.28 9.50 0.61
N GLY A 98 13.12 8.47 0.59
CA GLY A 98 13.91 8.09 1.76
C GLY A 98 12.99 7.77 2.95
N GLU A 99 13.27 8.39 4.09
CA GLU A 99 12.52 8.25 5.35
C GLU A 99 11.31 9.19 5.46
N GLU A 100 11.13 10.10 4.51
CA GLU A 100 10.09 11.11 4.58
C GLU A 100 8.82 10.69 3.83
N ALA A 101 7.66 10.78 4.51
CA ALA A 101 6.35 10.64 3.89
C ALA A 101 5.99 11.90 3.09
N LYS A 102 5.76 11.74 1.78
CA LYS A 102 5.38 12.84 0.89
C LYS A 102 3.88 12.91 0.69
N TYR A 103 3.25 11.75 0.50
CA TYR A 103 1.80 11.63 0.35
C TYR A 103 1.32 10.40 1.08
N GLN A 104 0.08 10.43 1.53
CA GLN A 104 -0.54 9.31 2.23
C GLN A 104 -2.02 9.25 1.92
N ALA A 105 -2.55 8.03 1.92
CA ALA A 105 -3.96 7.76 1.85
C ALA A 105 -4.30 6.66 2.85
N LYS A 106 -5.41 6.84 3.57
CA LYS A 106 -5.93 5.88 4.53
C LYS A 106 -7.39 5.59 4.21
N ARG A 107 -7.74 4.32 4.14
CA ARG A 107 -9.13 3.87 3.94
C ARG A 107 -9.43 2.75 4.92
N THR A 108 -10.70 2.66 5.31
CA THR A 108 -11.18 1.69 6.30
C THR A 108 -12.51 1.12 5.85
N ILE A 109 -12.65 -0.20 5.94
CA ILE A 109 -13.89 -0.95 5.73
C ILE A 109 -14.25 -1.71 7.00
N ILE A 110 -15.50 -2.15 7.11
CA ILE A 110 -16.02 -2.76 8.34
C ILE A 110 -15.55 -4.21 8.53
N MET A 111 -15.23 -4.96 7.47
CA MET A 111 -14.49 -6.25 7.53
C MET A 111 -14.56 -6.97 6.17
N PRO A 112 -13.43 -7.27 5.50
CA PRO A 112 -13.42 -8.26 4.44
C PRO A 112 -13.48 -9.68 5.02
N LEU A 113 -14.27 -10.58 4.45
CA LEU A 113 -14.44 -11.95 4.92
C LEU A 113 -13.19 -12.80 4.67
N ASP A 114 -12.52 -12.57 3.55
CA ASP A 114 -11.36 -13.32 3.10
C ASP A 114 -10.60 -12.48 2.04
N PRO A 115 -9.45 -12.92 1.52
CA PRO A 115 -8.67 -12.17 0.55
C PRO A 115 -9.40 -11.95 -0.78
N TYR A 116 -10.35 -12.79 -1.14
CA TYR A 116 -11.12 -12.72 -2.38
C TYR A 116 -12.40 -11.88 -2.24
N ASP A 117 -12.68 -11.38 -1.04
CA ASP A 117 -13.79 -10.48 -0.79
C ASP A 117 -13.67 -9.22 -1.67
N PRO A 118 -14.68 -8.87 -2.49
CA PRO A 118 -14.65 -7.70 -3.35
C PRO A 118 -14.37 -6.39 -2.60
N THR A 119 -14.79 -6.29 -1.33
CA THR A 119 -14.55 -5.10 -0.50
C THR A 119 -13.07 -4.90 -0.20
N TYR A 120 -12.27 -5.98 -0.14
CA TYR A 120 -10.82 -5.90 0.01
C TYR A 120 -10.17 -5.31 -1.24
N GLY A 121 -10.56 -5.78 -2.42
CA GLY A 121 -10.10 -5.21 -3.70
C GLY A 121 -10.48 -3.73 -3.85
N LEU A 122 -11.70 -3.36 -3.48
CA LEU A 122 -12.16 -1.97 -3.48
C LEU A 122 -11.36 -1.11 -2.49
N LEU A 123 -11.08 -1.60 -1.28
CA LEU A 123 -10.26 -0.88 -0.31
C LEU A 123 -8.86 -0.53 -0.88
N LEU A 124 -8.21 -1.51 -1.52
CA LEU A 124 -6.89 -1.33 -2.12
C LEU A 124 -6.93 -0.34 -3.30
N ARG A 125 -7.99 -0.39 -4.11
CA ARG A 125 -8.17 0.55 -5.21
C ARG A 125 -8.47 1.97 -4.72
N ASP A 126 -9.37 2.12 -3.76
CA ASP A 126 -9.77 3.41 -3.19
C ASP A 126 -8.59 4.12 -2.54
N VAL A 127 -7.72 3.39 -1.83
CA VAL A 127 -6.53 3.99 -1.22
C VAL A 127 -5.56 4.48 -2.30
N MET A 128 -5.43 3.75 -3.41
CA MET A 128 -4.60 4.16 -4.55
C MET A 128 -5.16 5.33 -5.34
N ASP A 129 -6.46 5.32 -5.64
CA ASP A 129 -7.12 6.42 -6.35
C ASP A 129 -7.15 7.70 -5.50
N THR A 130 -7.14 7.56 -4.17
CA THR A 130 -6.96 8.69 -3.25
C THR A 130 -5.53 9.22 -3.28
N LEU A 131 -4.55 8.33 -3.33
CA LEU A 131 -3.14 8.70 -3.34
C LEU A 131 -2.73 9.30 -4.70
N PHE A 132 -3.34 8.84 -5.79
CA PHE A 132 -3.11 9.24 -7.17
C PHE A 132 -4.44 9.48 -7.90
N PRO A 133 -5.12 10.61 -7.66
CA PRO A 133 -6.40 10.91 -8.29
C PRO A 133 -6.28 11.03 -9.82
N ALA A 134 -7.30 10.53 -10.54
CA ALA A 134 -7.37 10.66 -12.00
C ALA A 134 -7.35 12.15 -12.40
N GLY A 135 -6.33 12.55 -13.16
CA GLY A 135 -6.08 13.95 -13.55
C GLY A 135 -4.62 14.39 -13.38
N ASP A 136 -3.82 13.65 -12.61
CA ASP A 136 -2.36 13.75 -12.68
C ASP A 136 -1.88 12.96 -13.91
N GLU A 137 -1.74 13.65 -15.05
CA GLU A 137 -1.15 13.04 -16.25
C GLU A 137 0.27 12.54 -15.93
N VAL A 138 0.48 11.25 -16.16
CA VAL A 138 1.80 10.65 -16.32
C VAL A 138 2.35 11.17 -17.65
N ARG A 139 3.21 12.19 -17.59
CA ARG A 139 4.12 12.57 -18.66
C ARG A 139 5.54 12.51 -18.14
#